data_AF-A0A6C8GHN5-F1
#
_entry.id   AF-A0A6C8GHN5-F1
#
_cell.length_a   1.000
_cell.length_b   1.000
_cell.length_c   1.000
_cell.angle_alpha   90.00
_cell.angle_beta   90.00
_cell.angle_gamma   90.00
#
_symmetry.space_group_name_H-M   'P 1'
#
loop_
_entity.id
_entity.type
_entity.pdbx_description
1 polymer ?
#
loop_
_entity_poly.entity_id
_entity_poly.type
_entity_poly.pdbx_seq_one_letter_code
_entity_poly.pdbx_strand_id
1 'polypeptide(L)'
;MDDVFGILPSWMFTAIVAVIVLLIIGIIFARLYRRASAEQAFVRTGLGGQKVVMSGGAIVMPIFHEIIPINMNTLKLEVSRATVDSLITKDRMRVDVVVAFFVRVKPSVEGIATAAQTLGQRTLSPEDLRMLVEDKFVDALRATAAQMTMHELQDTRENFVQGVQNTVAEDLSKNGLELESVSLTNFNQTSKEHFNPNNAFDAEGLTKLTQETERRRRERNEVEQDVEVAVREKNRDALERKLEIEQQEAFMTLEQEQQVKTRTAEQNAKIAAFEAERHREAEQTRILAERQIQETEIEREQAVRSRKVEAEREVRIKEIEQQQVTEIANQTKSIAIAAKSEQQSQAEARANDALADAVRAQQNVETTRQTAEADRAKQVALIAAAQDAETKAVELTVRAKAEKEAAELQAAAIIELAEATRKKGLAEAEAQRALNDAINVLSDEQTSLKFKLALLQSLPAVIEKSVEPMKSIDGIKIIQVDGLNRSATAG
;
A
#
# COMPACT_ATOMS: atom_id res chain seq x y z
N MET A 1 84.13 55.33 50.49
CA MET A 1 82.77 55.67 49.98
C MET A 1 82.04 56.38 51.11
N ASP A 2 82.68 57.41 51.69
CA ASP A 2 82.43 57.82 53.08
C ASP A 2 81.96 59.28 53.21
N ASP A 3 81.93 60.05 52.12
CA ASP A 3 81.56 61.47 52.13
C ASP A 3 80.17 61.76 51.55
N VAL A 4 79.24 60.81 51.66
CA VAL A 4 77.82 61.07 51.33
C VAL A 4 76.95 61.26 52.58
N PHE A 5 77.46 60.93 53.77
CA PHE A 5 76.69 61.00 55.03
C PHE A 5 76.91 62.29 55.85
N GLY A 6 77.79 63.20 55.42
CA GLY A 6 78.16 64.40 56.19
C GLY A 6 77.32 65.66 55.97
N ILE A 7 76.35 65.67 55.03
CA ILE A 7 75.62 66.90 54.63
C ILE A 7 74.16 66.92 55.13
N LEU A 8 73.71 65.86 55.82
CA LEU A 8 72.33 65.78 56.32
C LEU A 8 72.31 66.10 57.83
N PRO A 9 71.71 67.22 58.29
CA PRO A 9 71.56 67.49 59.72
C PRO A 9 70.86 66.35 60.47
N SER A 10 71.24 66.11 61.73
CA SER A 10 70.80 64.95 62.52
C SER A 10 69.28 64.77 62.64
N TRP A 11 68.51 65.86 62.58
CA TRP A 11 67.04 65.83 62.54
C TRP A 11 66.47 65.24 61.23
N MET A 12 67.23 65.32 60.12
CA MET A 12 66.85 64.72 58.85
C MET A 12 67.10 63.21 58.86
N PHE A 13 68.15 62.73 59.54
CA PHE A 13 68.33 61.30 59.75
C PHE A 13 67.19 60.69 60.58
N THR A 14 66.80 61.32 61.68
CA THR A 14 65.66 60.86 62.49
C THR A 14 64.33 60.94 61.73
N ALA A 15 64.14 61.98 60.91
CA ALA A 15 62.97 62.08 60.03
C ALA A 15 62.94 60.95 58.98
N ILE A 16 64.07 60.64 58.34
CA ILE A 16 64.17 59.54 57.36
C ILE A 16 63.87 58.20 58.04
N VAL A 17 64.44 57.93 59.21
CA VAL A 17 64.16 56.71 59.98
C VAL A 17 62.67 56.63 60.35
N ALA A 18 62.07 57.74 60.81
CA ALA A 18 60.64 57.78 61.13
C ALA A 18 59.78 57.47 59.91
N VAL A 19 60.10 58.04 58.73
CA VAL A 19 59.40 57.78 57.47
C VAL A 19 59.56 56.31 57.04
N ILE A 20 60.76 55.73 57.16
CA ILE A 20 61.00 54.31 56.84
C ILE A 20 60.20 53.39 57.76
N VAL A 21 60.16 53.68 59.06
CA VAL A 21 59.36 52.92 60.03
C VAL A 21 57.88 53.01 59.68
N LEU A 22 57.37 54.19 59.34
CA LEU A 22 55.99 54.40 58.92
C LEU A 22 55.66 53.62 57.62
N LEU A 23 56.59 53.59 56.67
CA LEU A 23 56.48 52.79 55.45
C LEU A 23 56.44 51.28 55.74
N ILE A 24 57.32 50.79 56.62
CA ILE A 24 57.34 49.37 57.03
C ILE A 24 56.01 49.00 57.70
N ILE A 25 55.53 49.83 58.62
CA ILE A 25 54.22 49.64 59.27
C ILE A 25 53.12 49.64 58.21
N GLY A 26 53.11 50.58 57.27
CA GLY A 26 52.16 50.64 56.16
C GLY A 26 52.16 49.36 55.31
N ILE A 27 53.34 48.84 54.96
CA ILE A 27 53.48 47.58 54.18
C ILE A 27 52.98 46.38 54.99
N ILE A 28 53.26 46.33 56.29
CA ILE A 28 52.79 45.27 57.19
C ILE A 28 51.26 45.28 57.24
N PHE A 29 50.64 46.44 57.48
CA PHE A 29 49.17 46.56 57.49
C PHE A 29 48.56 46.24 56.12
N ALA A 30 49.19 46.66 55.02
CA ALA A 30 48.74 46.32 53.67
C ALA A 30 48.78 44.81 53.41
N ARG A 31 49.81 44.09 53.91
CA ARG A 31 49.88 42.63 53.81
C ARG A 31 48.88 41.90 54.73
N LEU A 32 48.60 42.46 55.90
CA LEU A 32 47.64 41.90 56.86
C LEU A 32 46.19 42.16 56.45
N TYR A 33 45.93 43.17 55.63
CA TYR A 33 44.57 43.53 55.21
C TYR A 33 44.10 42.66 54.04
N ARG A 34 43.21 41.70 54.33
CA ARG A 34 42.54 40.88 53.32
C ARG A 34 41.18 41.49 52.98
N ARG A 35 40.89 41.58 51.68
CA ARG A 35 39.63 42.10 51.14
C ARG A 35 38.76 40.95 50.63
N ALA A 36 37.45 41.05 50.89
CA ALA A 36 36.39 40.22 50.33
C ALA A 36 35.88 40.89 49.07
N SER A 37 35.65 40.12 48.01
CA SER A 37 34.96 40.60 46.80
C SER A 37 33.45 40.41 46.95
N ALA A 38 32.66 40.93 46.00
CA ALA A 38 31.21 40.68 46.00
C ALA A 38 30.88 39.19 45.80
N GLU A 39 31.74 38.46 45.11
CA GLU A 39 31.59 37.04 44.76
C GLU A 39 32.13 36.11 45.88
N GLN A 40 32.92 36.63 46.81
CA GLN A 40 33.60 35.84 47.82
C GLN A 40 33.59 36.53 49.19
N ALA A 41 32.91 35.91 50.14
CA ALA A 41 33.00 36.25 51.55
C ALA A 41 34.11 35.44 52.21
N PHE A 42 34.59 35.89 53.36
CA PHE A 42 35.44 35.05 54.20
C PHE A 42 35.09 35.19 55.67
N VAL A 43 35.29 34.10 56.39
CA VAL A 43 35.15 34.05 57.84
C VAL A 43 36.54 33.99 58.45
N ARG A 44 36.84 34.96 59.28
CA ARG A 44 38.06 35.00 60.08
C ARG A 44 37.77 34.37 61.44
N THR A 45 38.47 33.31 61.80
CA THR A 45 38.41 32.65 63.11
C THR A 45 39.72 32.85 63.88
N GLY A 46 39.74 32.59 65.19
CA GLY A 46 40.94 32.73 66.03
C GLY A 46 40.84 33.86 67.07
N LEU A 47 41.95 34.59 67.29
CA LEU A 47 42.01 35.66 68.30
C LEU A 47 40.92 36.73 68.07
N GLY A 48 40.14 37.01 69.12
CA GLY A 48 38.99 37.92 69.04
C GLY A 48 37.72 37.31 68.41
N GLY A 49 37.66 35.99 68.28
CA GLY A 49 36.46 35.26 67.88
C GLY A 49 36.20 35.24 66.37
N GLN A 50 35.04 34.69 66.00
CA GLN A 50 34.60 34.59 64.62
C GLN A 50 34.12 35.95 64.10
N LYS A 51 34.66 36.40 62.96
CA LYS A 51 34.21 37.61 62.27
C LYS A 51 33.93 37.31 60.80
N VAL A 52 32.69 37.53 60.39
CA VAL A 52 32.24 37.42 59.01
C VAL A 52 32.51 38.74 58.29
N VAL A 53 33.10 38.68 57.10
CA VAL A 53 33.39 39.86 56.28
C VAL A 53 32.72 39.69 54.92
N MET A 54 31.74 40.55 54.65
CA MET A 54 31.05 40.69 53.37
C MET A 54 31.42 42.05 52.77
N SER A 55 31.79 42.10 51.49
CA SER A 55 32.00 43.35 50.73
C SER A 55 32.83 44.40 51.52
N GLY A 56 34.03 44.02 51.93
CA GLY A 56 34.89 44.83 52.79
C GLY A 56 36.25 44.17 53.02
N GLY A 57 36.94 44.52 54.09
CA GLY A 57 38.18 43.84 54.45
C GLY A 57 38.43 43.81 55.94
N ALA A 58 39.27 42.88 56.36
CA ALA A 58 39.67 42.71 57.75
C ALA A 58 41.18 42.49 57.84
N ILE A 59 41.74 42.95 58.96
CA ILE A 59 43.12 42.67 59.33
C ILE A 59 43.19 41.22 59.82
N VAL A 60 43.95 40.40 59.12
CA VAL A 60 44.18 38.99 59.43
C VAL A 60 45.64 38.82 59.80
N MET A 61 45.89 38.35 61.02
CA MET A 61 47.23 38.03 61.51
C MET A 61 47.48 36.54 61.26
N PRO A 62 48.40 36.15 60.36
CA PRO A 62 48.56 34.76 59.90
C PRO A 62 48.77 33.72 61.00
N ILE A 63 49.31 34.11 62.15
CA ILE A 63 49.60 33.21 63.27
C ILE A 63 48.39 33.03 64.18
N PHE A 64 47.55 34.05 64.32
CA PHE A 64 46.45 34.08 65.29
C PHE A 64 45.08 33.91 64.66
N HIS A 65 44.98 34.03 63.34
CA HIS A 65 43.72 33.99 62.61
C HIS A 65 43.80 33.02 61.43
N GLU A 66 42.75 32.23 61.26
CA GLU A 66 42.51 31.43 60.06
C GLU A 66 41.41 32.07 59.20
N ILE A 67 41.51 31.91 57.88
CA ILE A 67 40.54 32.43 56.92
C ILE A 67 39.88 31.26 56.22
N ILE A 68 38.56 31.19 56.30
CA ILE A 68 37.75 30.26 55.53
C ILE A 68 37.07 31.05 54.40
N PRO A 69 37.49 30.87 53.14
CA PRO A 69 36.82 31.48 51.99
C PRO A 69 35.46 30.82 51.72
N ILE A 70 34.48 31.62 51.34
CA ILE A 70 33.11 31.19 51.04
C ILE A 70 32.65 31.80 49.71
N ASN A 71 32.16 30.95 48.80
CA ASN A 71 31.59 31.37 47.53
C ASN A 71 30.19 31.98 47.74
N MET A 72 29.95 33.17 47.18
CA MET A 72 28.66 33.87 47.24
C MET A 72 27.89 33.81 45.91
N ASN A 73 28.46 33.18 44.87
CA ASN A 73 27.80 32.97 43.59
C ASN A 73 26.77 31.85 43.68
N THR A 74 25.79 31.92 42.79
CA THR A 74 24.80 30.85 42.61
C THR A 74 25.45 29.67 41.89
N LEU A 75 25.34 28.49 42.51
CA LEU A 75 25.82 27.22 41.97
C LEU A 75 24.64 26.42 41.45
N LYS A 76 24.77 25.90 40.23
CA LYS A 76 23.83 24.95 39.64
C LYS A 76 24.24 23.54 40.07
N LEU A 77 23.42 22.89 40.91
CA LEU A 77 23.61 21.52 41.34
C LEU A 77 22.57 20.65 40.63
N GLU A 78 23.02 19.74 39.77
CA GLU A 78 22.13 18.86 39.02
C GLU A 78 22.03 17.50 39.73
N VAL A 79 20.79 17.05 39.93
CA VAL A 79 20.48 15.73 40.49
C VAL A 79 19.65 14.98 39.45
N SER A 80 20.15 13.80 39.08
CA SER A 80 19.48 12.89 38.17
C SER A 80 19.03 11.64 38.93
N ARG A 81 17.78 11.26 38.73
CA ARG A 81 17.18 10.04 39.28
C ARG A 81 16.51 9.31 38.13
N ALA A 82 17.15 8.24 37.66
CA ALA A 82 16.70 7.48 36.50
C ALA A 82 16.87 5.98 36.71
N THR A 83 16.11 5.18 35.96
CA THR A 83 16.21 3.71 35.92
C THR A 83 15.97 3.08 37.30
N VAL A 84 16.99 2.46 37.93
CA VAL A 84 16.88 1.82 39.24
C VAL A 84 16.69 2.85 40.36
N ASP A 85 17.34 4.02 40.23
CA ASP A 85 17.29 5.14 41.17
C ASP A 85 16.12 6.11 40.91
N SER A 86 15.19 5.75 40.03
CA SER A 86 14.01 6.54 39.69
C SER A 86 13.19 6.91 40.92
N LEU A 87 12.42 7.99 40.83
CA LEU A 87 11.44 8.32 41.86
C LEU A 87 10.21 7.42 41.73
N ILE A 88 9.55 7.13 42.85
CA ILE A 88 8.30 6.38 42.89
C ILE A 88 7.17 7.35 43.25
N THR A 89 6.15 7.40 42.41
CA THR A 89 4.99 8.27 42.59
C THR A 89 3.93 7.64 43.50
N LYS A 90 2.90 8.40 43.85
CA LYS A 90 1.75 7.95 44.64
C LYS A 90 1.06 6.71 44.05
N ASP A 91 0.95 6.64 42.72
CA ASP A 91 0.34 5.53 41.99
C ASP A 91 1.27 4.32 41.79
N ARG A 92 2.47 4.34 42.41
CA ARG A 92 3.54 3.32 42.28
C ARG A 92 4.21 3.28 40.91
N MET A 93 4.14 4.37 40.17
CA MET A 93 4.82 4.50 38.90
C MET A 93 6.26 4.99 39.12
N ARG A 94 7.19 4.45 38.34
CA ARG A 94 8.58 4.93 38.32
C ARG A 94 8.72 6.04 37.29
N VAL A 95 9.32 7.14 37.72
CA VAL A 95 9.58 8.31 36.88
C VAL A 95 11.05 8.70 36.96
N ASP A 96 11.62 8.92 35.78
CA ASP A 96 12.97 9.42 35.60
C ASP A 96 12.91 10.95 35.58
N VAL A 97 13.66 11.59 36.47
CA VAL A 97 13.71 13.04 36.57
C VAL A 97 15.14 13.56 36.59
N VAL A 98 15.33 14.72 35.96
CA VAL A 98 16.55 15.51 36.07
C VAL A 98 16.15 16.88 36.59
N VAL A 99 16.65 17.23 37.77
CA VAL A 99 16.30 18.48 38.46
C VAL A 99 17.58 19.27 38.71
N ALA A 100 17.55 20.54 38.35
CA ALA A 100 18.60 21.50 38.63
C ALA A 100 18.19 22.38 39.82
N PHE A 101 19.03 22.40 40.85
CA PHE A 101 18.90 23.24 42.03
C PHE A 101 19.88 24.41 41.92
N PHE A 102 19.38 25.64 42.03
CA PHE A 102 20.19 26.84 42.05
C PHE A 102 20.36 27.27 43.50
N VAL A 103 21.56 27.07 44.04
CA VAL A 103 21.85 27.24 45.47
C VAL A 103 22.98 28.25 45.65
N ARG A 104 22.85 29.10 46.65
CA ARG A 104 23.89 30.06 47.06
C ARG A 104 23.97 30.12 48.57
N VAL A 105 25.05 30.69 49.10
CA VAL A 105 25.15 30.97 50.53
C VAL A 105 24.25 32.14 50.87
N LYS A 106 23.45 32.00 51.94
CA LYS A 106 22.56 33.07 52.41
C LYS A 106 23.40 34.30 52.78
N PRO A 107 23.15 35.48 52.20
CA PRO A 107 23.96 36.69 52.39
C PRO A 107 23.64 37.37 53.74
N SER A 108 23.73 36.61 54.82
CA SER A 108 23.60 37.08 56.19
C SER A 108 24.81 36.66 57.01
N VAL A 109 25.08 37.38 58.10
CA VAL A 109 26.18 37.05 59.01
C VAL A 109 26.05 35.62 59.54
N GLU A 110 24.83 35.22 59.94
CA GLU A 110 24.52 33.88 60.43
C GLU A 110 24.67 32.81 59.34
N GLY A 111 24.19 33.09 58.12
CA GLY A 111 24.25 32.17 56.99
C GLY A 111 25.69 31.84 56.60
N ILE A 112 26.52 32.86 56.45
CA ILE A 112 27.93 32.70 56.09
C ILE A 112 28.71 32.05 57.24
N ALA A 113 28.41 32.40 58.49
CA ALA A 113 29.02 31.77 59.64
C ALA A 113 28.75 30.26 59.68
N THR A 114 27.49 29.87 59.47
CA THR A 114 27.04 28.47 59.45
C THR A 114 27.63 27.72 58.25
N ALA A 115 27.64 28.35 57.08
CA ALA A 115 28.25 27.78 55.87
C ALA A 115 29.76 27.57 56.05
N ALA A 116 30.47 28.50 56.69
CA ALA A 116 31.89 28.34 56.97
C ALA A 116 32.18 27.19 57.94
N GLN A 117 31.30 26.94 58.91
CA GLN A 117 31.45 25.85 59.86
C GLN A 117 31.08 24.48 59.27
N THR A 118 30.02 24.41 58.45
CA THR A 118 29.47 23.14 57.96
C THR A 118 30.05 22.71 56.60
N LEU A 119 30.32 23.68 55.72
CA LEU A 119 30.76 23.43 54.33
C LEU A 119 32.22 23.86 54.15
N GLY A 120 32.59 25.00 54.72
CA GLY A 120 33.93 25.57 54.63
C GLY A 120 34.36 25.80 53.16
N GLN A 121 35.55 25.32 52.82
CA GLN A 121 36.13 25.47 51.47
C GLN A 121 35.35 24.72 50.38
N ARG A 122 34.50 23.74 50.75
CA ARG A 122 33.68 22.98 49.78
C ARG A 122 32.65 23.84 49.06
N THR A 123 32.36 25.04 49.57
CA THR A 123 31.52 26.03 48.86
C THR A 123 32.15 26.54 47.57
N LEU A 124 33.46 26.40 47.39
CA LEU A 124 34.18 26.86 46.21
C LEU A 124 33.97 25.94 45.00
N SER A 125 33.70 24.66 45.23
CA SER A 125 33.55 23.64 44.18
C SER A 125 32.09 23.15 44.12
N PRO A 126 31.41 23.22 42.95
CA PRO A 126 30.06 22.69 42.79
C PRO A 126 29.95 21.21 43.14
N GLU A 127 30.94 20.40 42.75
CA GLU A 127 30.95 18.94 42.96
C GLU A 127 31.06 18.55 44.44
N ASP A 128 31.94 19.23 45.19
CA ASP A 128 32.11 18.99 46.63
C ASP A 128 30.87 19.39 47.41
N LEU A 129 30.25 20.50 47.03
CA LEU A 129 28.99 20.92 47.61
C LEU A 129 27.89 19.90 47.29
N ARG A 130 27.78 19.48 46.02
CA ARG A 130 26.80 18.47 45.57
C ARG A 130 26.86 17.22 46.44
N MET A 131 28.04 16.65 46.64
CA MET A 131 28.21 15.42 47.46
C MET A 131 27.68 15.56 48.90
N LEU A 132 27.65 16.77 49.48
CA LEU A 132 27.16 16.98 50.84
C LEU A 132 25.64 17.20 50.93
N VAL A 133 25.02 17.73 49.88
CA VAL A 133 23.60 18.12 49.89
C VAL A 133 22.73 17.27 48.98
N GLU A 134 23.32 16.44 48.11
CA GLU A 134 22.61 15.60 47.14
C GLU A 134 21.59 14.70 47.83
N ASP A 135 21.95 14.00 48.91
CA ASP A 135 21.02 13.14 49.65
C ASP A 135 19.79 13.90 50.13
N LYS A 136 19.95 15.14 50.61
CA LYS A 136 18.83 15.99 51.05
C LYS A 136 17.90 16.36 49.89
N PHE A 137 18.45 16.67 48.72
CA PHE A 137 17.63 16.94 47.53
C PHE A 137 16.86 15.71 47.10
N VAL A 138 17.49 14.55 47.18
CA VAL A 138 16.91 13.27 46.76
C VAL A 138 15.77 12.87 47.68
N ASP A 139 15.95 13.06 48.99
CA ASP A 139 14.90 12.81 49.98
C ASP A 139 13.72 13.75 49.80
N ALA A 140 13.96 15.03 49.52
CA ALA A 140 12.89 15.97 49.19
C ALA A 140 12.15 15.59 47.89
N LEU A 141 12.89 15.24 46.84
CA LEU A 141 12.32 14.78 45.57
C LEU A 141 11.45 13.53 45.77
N ARG A 142 11.92 12.55 46.55
CA ARG A 142 11.17 11.33 46.88
C ARG A 142 9.91 11.64 47.69
N ALA A 143 10.02 12.50 48.72
CA ALA A 143 8.90 12.85 49.58
C ALA A 143 7.78 13.56 48.80
N THR A 144 8.13 14.51 47.92
CA THR A 144 7.15 15.20 47.08
C THR A 144 6.57 14.27 46.00
N ALA A 145 7.41 13.49 45.33
CA ALA A 145 6.95 12.55 44.29
C ALA A 145 5.96 11.50 44.84
N ALA A 146 6.19 11.00 46.06
CA ALA A 146 5.32 10.02 46.68
C ALA A 146 3.90 10.55 46.99
N GLN A 147 3.69 11.86 46.99
CA GLN A 147 2.39 12.50 47.25
C GLN A 147 1.59 12.78 45.97
N MET A 148 2.23 12.72 44.79
CA MET A 148 1.63 13.05 43.50
C MET A 148 1.58 11.83 42.59
N THR A 149 0.59 11.74 41.71
CA THR A 149 0.55 10.71 40.66
C THR A 149 1.46 11.07 39.48
N MET A 150 1.82 10.10 38.64
CA MET A 150 2.62 10.36 37.43
C MET A 150 2.00 11.44 36.54
N HIS A 151 0.68 11.40 36.36
CA HIS A 151 -0.04 12.39 35.56
C HIS A 151 -0.01 13.79 36.19
N GLU A 152 -0.25 13.90 37.51
CA GLU A 152 -0.16 15.18 38.21
C GLU A 152 1.24 15.80 38.14
N LEU A 153 2.29 14.98 38.19
CA LEU A 153 3.68 15.44 38.00
C LEU A 153 3.91 15.99 36.58
N GLN A 154 3.28 15.42 35.57
CA GLN A 154 3.40 15.87 34.19
C GLN A 154 2.57 17.12 33.90
N ASP A 155 1.33 17.17 34.39
CA ASP A 155 0.35 18.22 34.11
C ASP A 155 0.57 19.46 35.00
N THR A 156 0.97 19.25 36.25
CA THR A 156 1.17 20.31 37.26
C THR A 156 2.59 20.33 37.81
N ARG A 157 3.57 20.46 36.91
CA ARG A 157 5.02 20.49 37.26
C ARG A 157 5.36 21.57 38.28
N GLU A 158 4.66 22.70 38.26
CA GLU A 158 4.86 23.80 39.21
C GLU A 158 4.61 23.38 40.66
N ASN A 159 3.56 22.59 40.91
CA ASN A 159 3.23 22.09 42.26
C ASN A 159 4.34 21.18 42.80
N PHE A 160 4.89 20.32 41.94
CA PHE A 160 6.03 19.48 42.30
C PHE A 160 7.25 20.33 42.66
N VAL A 161 7.60 21.29 41.80
CA VAL A 161 8.74 22.21 42.02
C VAL A 161 8.57 23.00 43.32
N GLN A 162 7.36 23.50 43.61
CA GLN A 162 7.07 24.25 44.83
C GLN A 162 7.12 23.35 46.08
N GLY A 163 6.61 22.13 46.01
CA GLY A 163 6.70 21.15 47.10
C GLY A 163 8.14 20.78 47.43
N VAL A 164 8.96 20.56 46.40
CA VAL A 164 10.40 20.32 46.55
C VAL A 164 11.10 21.54 47.13
N GLN A 165 10.80 22.74 46.64
CA GLN A 165 11.38 23.99 47.14
C GLN A 165 11.09 24.21 48.63
N ASN A 166 9.86 24.00 49.08
CA ASN A 166 9.47 24.16 50.48
C ASN A 166 10.19 23.15 51.39
N THR A 167 10.34 21.91 50.94
CA THR A 167 11.00 20.84 51.71
C THR A 167 12.51 21.10 51.81
N VAL A 168 13.15 21.47 50.69
CA VAL A 168 14.60 21.69 50.60
C VAL A 168 15.03 23.00 51.29
N ALA A 169 14.21 24.04 51.24
CA ALA A 169 14.56 25.35 51.79
C ALA A 169 14.87 25.29 53.29
N GLU A 170 14.10 24.51 54.07
CA GLU A 170 14.35 24.33 55.50
C GLU A 170 15.71 23.65 55.74
N ASP A 171 16.00 22.58 55.01
CA ASP A 171 17.20 21.77 55.23
C ASP A 171 18.50 22.41 54.74
N LEU A 172 18.42 23.25 53.71
CA LEU A 172 19.55 24.07 53.26
C LEU A 172 19.86 25.21 54.24
N SER A 173 18.83 25.81 54.85
CA SER A 173 19.01 26.90 55.81
C SER A 173 19.86 26.48 57.02
N LYS A 174 19.75 25.21 57.45
CA LYS A 174 20.56 24.60 58.52
C LYS A 174 22.06 24.55 58.20
N ASN A 175 22.42 24.59 56.92
CA ASN A 175 23.80 24.64 56.43
C ASN A 175 24.25 26.06 56.01
N GLY A 176 23.41 27.08 56.23
CA GLY A 176 23.69 28.45 55.79
C GLY A 176 23.50 28.70 54.30
N LEU A 177 22.85 27.76 53.59
CA LEU A 177 22.52 27.87 52.17
C LEU A 177 21.09 28.39 51.99
N GLU A 178 20.85 29.07 50.89
CA GLU A 178 19.52 29.44 50.41
C GLU A 178 19.28 28.84 49.02
N LEU A 179 18.06 28.35 48.81
CA LEU A 179 17.59 27.88 47.51
C LEU A 179 17.05 29.06 46.73
N GLU A 180 17.68 29.41 45.62
CA GLU A 180 17.23 30.49 44.75
C GLU A 180 16.07 30.03 43.86
N SER A 181 16.24 28.88 43.21
CA SER A 181 15.18 28.26 42.41
C SER A 181 15.45 26.78 42.18
N VAL A 182 14.39 26.07 41.78
CA VAL A 182 14.42 24.66 41.37
C VAL A 182 13.85 24.58 39.97
N SER A 183 14.49 23.82 39.09
CA SER A 183 14.05 23.64 37.71
C SER A 183 14.04 22.17 37.32
N LEU A 184 12.87 21.67 36.92
CA LEU A 184 12.73 20.33 36.35
C LEU A 184 13.15 20.35 34.87
N THR A 185 14.33 19.81 34.58
CA THR A 185 14.94 19.84 33.24
C THR A 185 14.42 18.72 32.36
N ASN A 186 14.29 17.50 32.91
CA ASN A 186 13.77 16.35 32.19
C ASN A 186 12.83 15.55 33.09
N PHE A 187 11.79 14.98 32.47
CA PHE A 187 10.81 14.10 33.10
C PHE A 187 10.37 13.06 32.08
N ASN A 188 10.51 11.78 32.43
CA ASN A 188 10.01 10.68 31.63
C ASN A 188 9.51 9.54 32.52
N GLN A 189 8.64 8.69 31.99
CA GLN A 189 8.33 7.43 32.62
C GLN A 189 9.53 6.48 32.49
N THR A 190 9.91 5.84 33.59
CA THR A 190 10.96 4.81 33.55
C THR A 190 10.49 3.62 32.71
N SER A 191 11.38 3.07 31.88
CA SER A 191 11.03 1.92 31.04
C SER A 191 10.65 0.68 31.84
N LYS A 192 9.72 -0.14 31.32
CA LYS A 192 9.21 -1.36 31.97
C LYS A 192 10.31 -2.35 32.40
N GLU A 193 11.42 -2.38 31.67
CA GLU A 193 12.58 -3.25 31.94
C GLU A 193 13.24 -2.99 33.29
N HIS A 194 13.10 -1.78 33.83
CA HIS A 194 13.67 -1.40 35.11
C HIS A 194 12.70 -1.59 36.29
N PHE A 195 11.48 -2.10 36.04
CA PHE A 195 10.57 -2.52 37.10
C PHE A 195 10.93 -3.93 37.55
N ASN A 196 11.14 -4.13 38.85
CA ASN A 196 11.43 -5.45 39.39
C ASN A 196 10.13 -6.19 39.79
N PRO A 197 9.70 -7.26 39.09
CA PRO A 197 8.45 -7.96 39.41
C PRO A 197 8.45 -8.64 40.80
N ASN A 198 9.62 -8.86 41.38
CA ASN A 198 9.76 -9.45 42.72
C ASN A 198 9.65 -8.39 43.84
N ASN A 199 9.64 -7.10 43.52
CA ASN A 199 9.43 -6.02 44.48
C ASN A 199 7.94 -5.64 44.53
N ALA A 200 7.36 -5.56 45.73
CA ALA A 200 5.92 -5.31 45.90
C ALA A 200 5.45 -3.98 45.27
N PHE A 201 6.24 -2.91 45.37
CA PHE A 201 5.87 -1.60 44.80
C PHE A 201 5.95 -1.62 43.27
N ASP A 202 7.03 -2.18 42.73
CA ASP A 202 7.23 -2.27 41.28
C ASP A 202 6.23 -3.24 40.64
N ALA A 203 5.89 -4.34 41.31
CA ALA A 203 4.86 -5.26 40.84
C ALA A 203 3.48 -4.58 40.75
N GLU A 204 3.10 -3.76 41.74
CA GLU A 204 1.86 -2.99 41.72
C GLU A 204 1.86 -1.97 40.57
N GLY A 205 2.96 -1.21 40.42
CA GLY A 205 3.14 -0.25 39.33
C GLY A 205 3.07 -0.89 37.95
N LEU A 206 3.79 -2.01 37.76
CA LEU A 206 3.79 -2.76 36.50
C LEU A 206 2.40 -3.33 36.18
N THR A 207 1.66 -3.80 37.19
CA THR A 207 0.28 -4.27 37.00
C THR A 207 -0.62 -3.14 36.52
N LYS A 208 -0.60 -1.97 37.17
CA LYS A 208 -1.38 -0.79 36.76
C LYS A 208 -0.98 -0.32 35.36
N LEU A 209 0.31 -0.19 35.09
CA LEU A 209 0.81 0.21 33.79
C LEU A 209 0.36 -0.76 32.68
N THR A 210 0.37 -2.06 32.97
CA THR A 210 -0.09 -3.09 32.03
C THR A 210 -1.60 -2.99 31.79
N GLN A 211 -2.40 -2.84 32.85
CA GLN A 211 -3.86 -2.65 32.73
C GLN A 211 -4.21 -1.40 31.91
N GLU A 212 -3.56 -0.27 32.20
CA GLU A 212 -3.73 0.97 31.46
C GLU A 212 -3.30 0.82 29.99
N THR A 213 -2.13 0.21 29.74
CA THR A 213 -1.63 -0.02 28.38
C THR A 213 -2.60 -0.89 27.58
N GLU A 214 -3.08 -1.99 28.14
CA GLU A 214 -4.02 -2.90 27.47
C GLU A 214 -5.39 -2.26 27.27
N ARG A 215 -5.87 -1.46 28.24
CA ARG A 215 -7.10 -0.67 28.06
C ARG A 215 -6.97 0.29 26.89
N ARG A 216 -5.89 1.08 26.84
CA ARG A 216 -5.61 2.00 25.72
C ARG A 216 -5.41 1.26 24.40
N ARG A 217 -4.80 0.08 24.42
CA ARG A 217 -4.64 -0.74 23.22
C ARG A 217 -5.98 -1.24 22.69
N ARG A 218 -6.89 -1.67 23.56
CA ARG A 218 -8.25 -2.07 23.20
C ARG A 218 -9.05 -0.88 22.64
N GLU A 219 -9.01 0.27 23.32
CA GLU A 219 -9.64 1.52 22.84
C GLU A 219 -9.14 1.89 21.43
N ARG A 220 -7.81 1.86 21.21
CA ARG A 220 -7.24 2.13 19.88
C ARG A 220 -7.71 1.13 18.83
N ASN A 221 -7.70 -0.16 19.15
CA ASN A 221 -8.13 -1.20 18.22
C ASN A 221 -9.62 -1.10 17.88
N GLU A 222 -10.47 -0.76 18.85
CA GLU A 222 -11.90 -0.53 18.64
C GLU A 222 -12.13 0.65 17.69
N VAL A 223 -11.45 1.78 17.93
CA VAL A 223 -11.50 2.94 17.03
C VAL A 223 -10.99 2.61 15.63
N GLU A 224 -9.88 1.86 15.52
CA GLU A 224 -9.33 1.43 14.23
C GLU A 224 -10.32 0.54 13.46
N GLN A 225 -10.98 -0.41 14.13
CA GLN A 225 -11.99 -1.28 13.52
C GLN A 225 -13.24 -0.51 13.10
N ASP A 226 -13.73 0.40 13.94
CA ASP A 226 -14.89 1.25 13.62
C ASP A 226 -14.59 2.13 12.39
N VAL A 227 -13.39 2.73 12.34
CA VAL A 227 -12.94 3.50 11.18
C VAL A 227 -12.83 2.61 9.94
N GLU A 228 -12.30 1.39 10.06
CA GLU A 228 -12.21 0.46 8.93
C GLU A 228 -13.60 0.09 8.38
N VAL A 229 -14.55 -0.23 9.26
CA VAL A 229 -15.94 -0.52 8.86
C VAL A 229 -16.58 0.68 8.19
N ALA A 230 -16.49 1.87 8.77
CA ALA A 230 -17.04 3.09 8.20
C ALA A 230 -16.44 3.42 6.82
N VAL A 231 -15.13 3.21 6.65
CA VAL A 231 -14.46 3.37 5.34
C VAL A 231 -14.99 2.34 4.33
N ARG A 232 -15.14 1.07 4.71
CA ARG A 232 -15.67 0.04 3.82
C ARG A 232 -17.13 0.29 3.43
N GLU A 233 -17.97 0.71 4.38
CA GLU A 233 -19.36 1.09 4.09
C GLU A 233 -19.40 2.27 3.11
N LYS A 234 -18.61 3.31 3.34
CA LYS A 234 -18.53 4.45 2.43
C LYS A 234 -18.02 4.06 1.03
N ASN A 235 -17.06 3.14 0.95
CA ASN A 235 -16.57 2.62 -0.32
C ASN A 235 -17.62 1.77 -1.05
N ARG A 236 -18.40 0.95 -0.33
CA ARG A 236 -19.53 0.20 -0.88
C ARG A 236 -20.57 1.16 -1.45
N ASP A 237 -20.98 2.16 -0.68
CA ASP A 237 -21.98 3.14 -1.11
C ASP A 237 -21.48 3.98 -2.30
N ALA A 238 -20.19 4.33 -2.32
CA ALA A 238 -19.56 4.98 -3.46
C ALA A 238 -19.56 4.09 -4.71
N LEU A 239 -19.29 2.79 -4.56
CA LEU A 239 -19.33 1.82 -5.64
C LEU A 239 -20.76 1.63 -6.18
N GLU A 240 -21.76 1.54 -5.30
CA GLU A 240 -23.16 1.44 -5.68
C GLU A 240 -23.60 2.65 -6.52
N ARG A 241 -23.32 3.87 -6.06
CA ARG A 241 -23.59 5.09 -6.83
C ARG A 241 -22.84 5.11 -8.16
N LYS A 242 -21.59 4.64 -8.18
CA LYS A 242 -20.81 4.58 -9.41
C LYS A 242 -21.45 3.63 -10.43
N LEU A 243 -21.88 2.45 -9.99
CA LEU A 243 -22.58 1.48 -10.84
C LEU A 243 -23.93 2.02 -11.33
N GLU A 244 -24.67 2.74 -10.49
CA GLU A 244 -25.91 3.41 -10.89
C GLU A 244 -25.66 4.47 -11.97
N ILE A 245 -24.64 5.30 -11.80
CA ILE A 245 -24.22 6.28 -12.81
C ILE A 245 -23.80 5.59 -14.11
N GLU A 246 -22.99 4.53 -14.05
CA GLU A 246 -22.57 3.76 -15.23
C GLU A 246 -23.79 3.14 -15.97
N GLN A 247 -24.79 2.64 -15.24
CA GLN A 247 -26.03 2.16 -15.85
C GLN A 247 -26.81 3.31 -16.51
N GLN A 248 -26.98 4.44 -15.82
CA GLN A 248 -27.67 5.62 -16.37
C GLN A 248 -26.97 6.17 -17.62
N GLU A 249 -25.64 6.25 -17.62
CA GLU A 249 -24.83 6.66 -18.78
C GLU A 249 -25.04 5.70 -19.96
N ALA A 250 -25.06 4.38 -19.72
CA ALA A 250 -25.34 3.39 -20.75
C ALA A 250 -26.75 3.56 -21.35
N PHE A 251 -27.78 3.76 -20.51
CA PHE A 251 -29.15 4.03 -20.96
C PHE A 251 -29.23 5.32 -21.79
N MET A 252 -28.63 6.41 -21.31
CA MET A 252 -28.59 7.70 -22.01
C MET A 252 -27.89 7.57 -23.37
N THR A 253 -26.80 6.80 -23.44
CA THR A 253 -26.07 6.57 -24.69
C THR A 253 -26.91 5.78 -25.70
N LEU A 254 -27.59 4.72 -25.25
CA LEU A 254 -28.49 3.93 -26.10
C LEU A 254 -29.68 4.76 -26.58
N GLU A 255 -30.29 5.56 -25.70
CA GLU A 255 -31.40 6.44 -26.06
C GLU A 255 -30.95 7.52 -27.06
N GLN A 256 -29.79 8.13 -26.84
CA GLN A 256 -29.18 9.07 -27.78
C GLN A 256 -28.95 8.42 -29.14
N GLU A 257 -28.37 7.20 -29.18
CA GLU A 257 -28.13 6.48 -30.43
C GLU A 257 -29.45 6.16 -31.15
N GLN A 258 -30.48 5.73 -30.42
CA GLN A 258 -31.81 5.49 -30.97
C GLN A 258 -32.42 6.77 -31.54
N GLN A 259 -32.34 7.89 -30.82
CA GLN A 259 -32.84 9.19 -31.29
C GLN A 259 -32.10 9.65 -32.54
N VAL A 260 -30.77 9.52 -32.59
CA VAL A 260 -29.96 9.83 -33.77
C VAL A 260 -30.37 8.95 -34.95
N LYS A 261 -30.51 7.63 -34.75
CA LYS A 261 -30.95 6.71 -35.80
C LYS A 261 -32.35 7.03 -36.31
N THR A 262 -33.28 7.31 -35.40
CA THR A 262 -34.67 7.68 -35.74
C THR A 262 -34.70 8.97 -36.55
N ARG A 263 -34.03 10.04 -36.08
CA ARG A 263 -33.95 11.30 -36.82
C ARG A 263 -33.25 11.15 -38.16
N THR A 264 -32.19 10.34 -38.24
CA THR A 264 -31.50 10.06 -39.51
C THR A 264 -32.41 9.32 -40.48
N ALA A 265 -33.17 8.32 -40.01
CA ALA A 265 -34.14 7.60 -40.83
C ALA A 265 -35.28 8.51 -41.30
N GLU A 266 -35.85 9.34 -40.43
CA GLU A 266 -36.86 10.34 -40.80
C GLU A 266 -36.32 11.34 -41.83
N GLN A 267 -35.09 11.83 -41.64
CA GLN A 267 -34.47 12.76 -42.58
C GLN A 267 -34.23 12.10 -43.93
N ASN A 268 -33.72 10.87 -43.96
CA ASN A 268 -33.53 10.10 -45.19
C ASN A 268 -34.85 9.82 -45.90
N ALA A 269 -35.92 9.49 -45.16
CA ALA A 269 -37.25 9.31 -45.72
C ALA A 269 -37.80 10.60 -46.34
N LYS A 270 -37.59 11.76 -45.67
CA LYS A 270 -37.95 13.08 -46.22
C LYS A 270 -37.17 13.41 -47.49
N ILE A 271 -35.86 13.17 -47.50
CA ILE A 271 -35.01 13.37 -48.68
C ILE A 271 -35.50 12.49 -49.84
N ALA A 272 -35.70 11.19 -49.60
CA ALA A 272 -36.18 10.26 -50.63
C ALA A 272 -37.57 10.65 -51.17
N ALA A 273 -38.49 11.09 -50.30
CA ALA A 273 -39.80 11.58 -50.72
C ALA A 273 -39.70 12.84 -51.58
N PHE A 274 -38.85 13.80 -51.17
CA PHE A 274 -38.61 15.03 -51.91
C PHE A 274 -37.93 14.77 -53.26
N GLU A 275 -36.93 13.89 -53.31
CA GLU A 275 -36.28 13.45 -54.55
C GLU A 275 -37.27 12.76 -55.49
N ALA A 276 -38.12 11.86 -54.97
CA ALA A 276 -39.16 11.20 -55.74
C ALA A 276 -40.20 12.19 -56.30
N GLU A 277 -40.58 13.20 -55.52
CA GLU A 277 -41.48 14.28 -55.95
C GLU A 277 -40.84 15.11 -57.07
N ARG A 278 -39.59 15.56 -56.89
CA ARG A 278 -38.83 16.28 -57.92
C ARG A 278 -38.66 15.46 -59.19
N HIS A 279 -38.39 14.17 -59.06
CA HIS A 279 -38.27 13.28 -60.21
C HIS A 279 -39.60 13.11 -60.95
N ARG A 280 -40.73 13.01 -60.23
CA ARG A 280 -42.07 13.00 -60.84
C ARG A 280 -42.40 14.30 -61.57
N GLU A 281 -42.09 15.45 -60.96
CA GLU A 281 -42.30 16.78 -61.55
C GLU A 281 -41.49 16.97 -62.84
N ALA A 282 -40.21 16.53 -62.83
CA ALA A 282 -39.33 16.56 -64.00
C ALA A 282 -39.82 15.62 -65.12
N GLU A 283 -40.23 14.39 -64.77
CA GLU A 283 -40.80 13.43 -65.74
C GLU A 283 -42.12 13.95 -66.33
N GLN A 284 -43.01 14.54 -65.52
CA GLN A 284 -44.25 15.15 -66.02
C GLN A 284 -43.96 16.27 -67.00
N THR A 285 -42.99 17.13 -66.70
CA THR A 285 -42.57 18.21 -67.58
C THR A 285 -41.97 17.67 -68.88
N ARG A 286 -41.14 16.61 -68.81
CA ARG A 286 -40.59 15.94 -70.01
C ARG A 286 -41.69 15.32 -70.87
N ILE A 287 -42.66 14.62 -70.26
CA ILE A 287 -43.79 14.01 -70.97
C ILE A 287 -44.65 15.10 -71.65
N LEU A 288 -44.91 16.22 -70.99
CA LEU A 288 -45.65 17.33 -71.59
C LEU A 288 -44.91 17.93 -72.79
N ALA A 289 -43.59 18.12 -72.67
CA ALA A 289 -42.76 18.58 -73.79
C ALA A 289 -42.74 17.58 -74.95
N GLU A 290 -42.60 16.27 -74.67
CA GLU A 290 -42.65 15.21 -75.67
C GLU A 290 -44.01 15.15 -76.38
N ARG A 291 -45.13 15.27 -75.63
CA ARG A 291 -46.48 15.34 -76.22
C ARG A 291 -46.64 16.52 -77.16
N GLN A 292 -46.16 17.70 -76.76
CA GLN A 292 -46.22 18.89 -77.60
C GLN A 292 -45.42 18.72 -78.91
N ILE A 293 -44.25 18.07 -78.83
CA ILE A 293 -43.44 17.74 -80.03
C ILE A 293 -44.21 16.76 -80.91
N GLN A 294 -44.79 15.70 -80.34
CA GLN A 294 -45.57 14.70 -81.09
C GLN A 294 -46.79 15.32 -81.78
N GLU A 295 -47.54 16.18 -81.10
CA GLU A 295 -48.68 16.89 -81.70
C GLU A 295 -48.23 17.74 -82.91
N THR A 296 -47.13 18.48 -82.75
CA THR A 296 -46.55 19.28 -83.83
C THR A 296 -46.09 18.41 -85.02
N GLU A 297 -45.52 17.23 -84.74
CA GLU A 297 -45.05 16.30 -85.77
C GLU A 297 -46.23 15.65 -86.52
N ILE A 298 -47.30 15.27 -85.82
CA ILE A 298 -48.53 14.73 -86.41
C ILE A 298 -49.18 15.77 -87.32
N GLU A 299 -49.30 17.03 -86.89
CA GLU A 299 -49.84 18.11 -87.73
C GLU A 299 -49.01 18.29 -89.01
N ARG A 300 -47.68 18.27 -88.90
CA ARG A 300 -46.77 18.33 -90.05
C ARG A 300 -46.97 17.13 -90.99
N GLU A 301 -47.12 15.93 -90.46
CA GLU A 301 -47.30 14.71 -91.25
C GLU A 301 -48.64 14.69 -91.99
N GLN A 302 -49.73 15.13 -91.34
CA GLN A 302 -51.04 15.28 -91.97
C GLN A 302 -51.01 16.28 -93.13
N ALA A 303 -50.29 17.40 -92.97
CA ALA A 303 -50.09 18.39 -94.04
C ALA A 303 -49.29 17.84 -95.23
N VAL A 304 -48.34 16.93 -94.99
CA VAL A 304 -47.60 16.24 -96.08
C VAL A 304 -48.48 15.21 -96.78
N ARG A 305 -49.27 14.42 -96.03
CA ARG A 305 -50.18 13.42 -96.59
C ARG A 305 -51.25 14.05 -97.48
N SER A 306 -51.86 15.15 -97.07
CA SER A 306 -52.87 15.85 -97.88
C SER A 306 -52.31 16.33 -99.22
N ARG A 307 -51.07 16.86 -99.24
CA ARG A 307 -50.39 17.26 -100.48
C ARG A 307 -50.08 16.08 -101.41
N LYS A 308 -49.72 14.91 -100.86
CA LYS A 308 -49.44 13.71 -101.67
C LYS A 308 -50.68 13.16 -102.36
N VAL A 309 -51.82 13.12 -101.65
CA VAL A 309 -53.08 12.59 -102.19
C VAL A 309 -53.57 13.44 -103.37
N GLU A 310 -53.42 14.76 -103.30
CA GLU A 310 -53.81 15.65 -104.40
C GLU A 310 -52.97 15.39 -105.66
N ALA A 311 -51.66 15.21 -105.51
CA ALA A 311 -50.76 14.91 -106.62
C ALA A 311 -51.06 13.54 -107.28
N GLU A 312 -51.40 12.51 -106.49
CA GLU A 312 -51.74 11.19 -107.04
C GLU A 312 -53.02 11.17 -107.87
N ARG A 313 -54.00 12.03 -107.55
CA ARG A 313 -55.24 12.15 -108.32
C ARG A 313 -55.01 12.70 -109.71
N GLU A 314 -54.13 13.68 -109.87
CA GLU A 314 -53.79 14.25 -111.19
C GLU A 314 -53.12 13.23 -112.11
N VAL A 315 -52.25 12.37 -111.57
CA VAL A 315 -51.53 11.34 -112.36
C VAL A 315 -52.49 10.28 -112.89
N ARG A 316 -53.43 9.80 -112.06
CA ARG A 316 -54.34 8.70 -112.41
C ARG A 316 -55.29 9.04 -113.56
N ILE A 317 -55.65 10.31 -113.73
CA ILE A 317 -56.50 10.75 -114.84
C ILE A 317 -55.79 10.58 -116.18
N LYS A 318 -54.46 10.77 -116.24
CA LYS A 318 -53.68 10.67 -117.49
C LYS A 318 -53.40 9.23 -117.93
N GLU A 319 -53.34 8.26 -117.00
CA GLU A 319 -53.02 6.87 -117.33
C GLU A 319 -54.18 6.12 -118.03
N ILE A 320 -55.43 6.50 -117.75
CA ILE A 320 -56.62 5.81 -118.29
C ILE A 320 -56.78 6.04 -119.81
N GLU A 321 -56.41 7.21 -120.34
CA GLU A 321 -56.47 7.48 -121.78
C GLU A 321 -55.53 6.59 -122.60
N GLN A 322 -54.43 6.12 -122.01
CA GLN A 322 -53.39 5.38 -122.74
C GLN A 322 -53.71 3.88 -122.92
N GLN A 323 -54.51 3.28 -122.02
CA GLN A 323 -54.73 1.83 -122.01
C GLN A 323 -55.64 1.32 -123.15
N GLN A 324 -56.56 2.14 -123.68
CA GLN A 324 -57.51 1.69 -124.72
C GLN A 324 -56.84 1.33 -126.06
N VAL A 325 -55.62 1.79 -126.32
CA VAL A 325 -54.92 1.55 -127.61
C VAL A 325 -54.29 0.15 -127.68
N THR A 326 -54.01 -0.49 -126.55
CA THR A 326 -53.17 -1.72 -126.47
C THR A 326 -53.90 -3.05 -126.67
N GLU A 327 -55.21 -3.11 -126.54
CA GLU A 327 -55.94 -4.38 -126.36
C GLU A 327 -56.17 -5.18 -127.67
N ILE A 328 -56.10 -4.53 -128.84
CA ILE A 328 -56.35 -5.16 -130.15
C ILE A 328 -55.19 -6.09 -130.60
N ALA A 329 -53.97 -5.95 -130.04
CA ALA A 329 -52.79 -6.68 -130.51
C ALA A 329 -52.65 -8.13 -129.99
N ASN A 330 -53.34 -8.50 -128.91
CA ASN A 330 -53.07 -9.76 -128.19
C ASN A 330 -53.80 -11.01 -128.73
N GLN A 331 -54.76 -10.89 -129.66
CA GLN A 331 -55.59 -12.02 -130.10
C GLN A 331 -54.91 -13.05 -131.03
N THR A 332 -53.77 -12.76 -131.67
CA THR A 332 -53.20 -13.64 -132.72
C THR A 332 -52.24 -14.73 -132.21
N LYS A 333 -51.83 -14.71 -130.93
CA LYS A 333 -50.71 -15.54 -130.43
C LYS A 333 -51.09 -16.96 -129.95
N SER A 334 -52.37 -17.27 -129.72
CA SER A 334 -52.77 -18.44 -128.91
C SER A 334 -52.92 -19.79 -129.65
N ILE A 335 -52.75 -19.88 -130.98
CA ILE A 335 -53.06 -21.12 -131.74
C ILE A 335 -51.88 -22.12 -131.87
N ALA A 336 -50.61 -21.73 -131.62
CA ALA A 336 -49.45 -22.57 -131.95
C ALA A 336 -49.01 -23.62 -130.90
N ILE A 337 -49.56 -23.63 -129.68
CA ILE A 337 -48.97 -24.35 -128.52
C ILE A 337 -49.47 -25.81 -128.35
N ALA A 338 -50.57 -26.22 -128.99
CA ALA A 338 -51.25 -27.48 -128.65
C ALA A 338 -50.59 -28.81 -129.15
N ALA A 339 -49.59 -28.79 -130.05
CA ALA A 339 -49.13 -30.01 -130.74
C ALA A 339 -48.04 -30.84 -130.01
N LYS A 340 -47.49 -30.40 -128.87
CA LYS A 340 -46.23 -30.97 -128.32
C LYS A 340 -46.39 -31.87 -127.07
N SER A 341 -47.60 -32.10 -126.58
CA SER A 341 -47.84 -32.68 -125.24
C SER A 341 -47.90 -34.23 -125.16
N GLU A 342 -47.81 -34.98 -126.27
CA GLU A 342 -48.19 -36.42 -126.28
C GLU A 342 -47.04 -37.41 -125.95
N GLN A 343 -45.76 -37.02 -125.99
CA GLN A 343 -44.64 -37.99 -125.89
C GLN A 343 -44.15 -38.33 -124.46
N GLN A 344 -44.60 -37.65 -123.41
CA GLN A 344 -43.93 -37.72 -122.11
C GLN A 344 -44.39 -38.86 -121.18
N SER A 345 -45.51 -39.54 -121.48
CA SER A 345 -46.25 -40.34 -120.50
C SER A 345 -45.80 -41.81 -120.30
N GLN A 346 -44.83 -42.35 -121.06
CA GLN A 346 -44.52 -43.81 -121.03
C GLN A 346 -43.30 -44.23 -120.19
N ALA A 347 -42.53 -43.31 -119.60
CA ALA A 347 -41.27 -43.64 -118.91
C ALA A 347 -41.40 -43.89 -117.40
N GLU A 348 -42.46 -43.41 -116.74
CA GLU A 348 -42.57 -43.41 -115.26
C GLU A 348 -42.93 -44.77 -114.62
N ALA A 349 -43.40 -45.76 -115.39
CA ALA A 349 -43.97 -46.99 -114.82
C ALA A 349 -42.95 -48.04 -114.30
N ARG A 350 -41.63 -47.87 -114.48
CA ARG A 350 -40.63 -48.93 -114.20
C ARG A 350 -39.81 -48.78 -112.91
N ALA A 351 -39.98 -47.72 -112.13
CA ALA A 351 -39.08 -47.41 -111.00
C ALA A 351 -39.55 -47.94 -109.61
N ASN A 352 -40.78 -48.45 -109.49
CA ASN A 352 -41.42 -48.69 -108.17
C ASN A 352 -41.06 -50.00 -107.45
N ASP A 353 -40.26 -50.90 -108.02
CA ASP A 353 -39.94 -52.22 -107.39
C ASP A 353 -38.75 -52.21 -106.42
N ALA A 354 -38.00 -51.10 -106.26
CA ALA A 354 -36.76 -51.06 -105.45
C ALA A 354 -36.95 -50.60 -103.99
N LEU A 355 -38.16 -50.23 -103.56
CA LEU A 355 -38.44 -49.63 -102.24
C LEU A 355 -38.66 -50.64 -101.10
N ALA A 356 -38.66 -51.94 -101.36
CA ALA A 356 -39.07 -52.97 -100.38
C ALA A 356 -38.00 -53.41 -99.35
N ASP A 357 -36.70 -53.13 -99.57
CA ASP A 357 -35.61 -53.67 -98.72
C ASP A 357 -35.13 -52.75 -97.58
N ALA A 358 -35.58 -51.49 -97.52
CA ALA A 358 -35.07 -50.49 -96.55
C ALA A 358 -35.66 -50.60 -95.12
N VAL A 359 -36.78 -51.31 -94.94
CA VAL A 359 -37.58 -51.29 -93.70
C VAL A 359 -37.00 -52.20 -92.58
N ARG A 360 -35.99 -53.03 -92.87
CA ARG A 360 -35.44 -54.03 -91.93
C ARG A 360 -34.32 -53.49 -91.00
N ALA A 361 -33.86 -52.25 -91.18
CA ALA A 361 -32.65 -51.72 -90.52
C ALA A 361 -32.89 -50.75 -89.34
N GLN A 362 -34.14 -50.45 -88.96
CA GLN A 362 -34.45 -49.33 -88.05
C GLN A 362 -34.66 -49.70 -86.57
N GLN A 363 -34.58 -50.99 -86.19
CA GLN A 363 -34.93 -51.43 -84.83
C GLN A 363 -33.77 -51.49 -83.79
N ASN A 364 -32.53 -51.11 -84.13
CA ASN A 364 -31.37 -51.27 -83.22
C ASN A 364 -30.90 -49.99 -82.48
N VAL A 365 -31.69 -48.92 -82.43
CA VAL A 365 -31.23 -47.62 -81.88
C VAL A 365 -31.76 -47.30 -80.47
N GLU A 366 -32.74 -48.04 -79.95
CA GLU A 366 -33.35 -47.76 -78.63
C GLU A 366 -32.39 -48.04 -77.44
N THR A 367 -31.33 -48.83 -77.62
CA THR A 367 -30.49 -49.35 -76.52
C THR A 367 -29.36 -48.39 -76.07
N THR A 368 -29.18 -47.25 -76.73
CA THR A 368 -28.02 -46.35 -76.47
C THR A 368 -28.33 -45.22 -75.46
N ARG A 369 -29.53 -45.18 -74.88
CA ARG A 369 -29.93 -44.11 -73.95
C ARG A 369 -29.58 -44.38 -72.48
N GLN A 370 -29.29 -45.62 -72.08
CA GLN A 370 -29.16 -45.99 -70.66
C GLN A 370 -27.73 -46.06 -70.09
N THR A 371 -26.68 -45.85 -70.90
CA THR A 371 -25.28 -46.05 -70.44
C THR A 371 -24.51 -44.78 -70.06
N ALA A 372 -25.05 -43.57 -70.27
CA ALA A 372 -24.29 -42.33 -70.05
C ALA A 372 -24.49 -41.64 -68.69
N GLU A 373 -25.49 -42.04 -67.88
CA GLU A 373 -25.79 -41.36 -66.61
C GLU A 373 -25.04 -41.95 -65.39
N ALA A 374 -24.49 -43.17 -65.51
CA ALA A 374 -23.86 -43.86 -64.37
C ALA A 374 -22.41 -43.40 -64.07
N ASP A 375 -21.68 -42.84 -65.03
CA ASP A 375 -20.24 -42.57 -64.87
C ASP A 375 -19.91 -41.23 -64.19
N ARG A 376 -20.85 -40.28 -64.11
CA ARG A 376 -20.60 -38.96 -63.48
C ARG A 376 -20.73 -38.97 -61.95
N ALA A 377 -21.51 -39.89 -61.38
CA ALA A 377 -21.76 -39.93 -59.93
C ALA A 377 -20.54 -40.42 -59.12
N LYS A 378 -19.64 -41.17 -59.73
CA LYS A 378 -18.52 -41.84 -59.03
C LYS A 378 -17.31 -40.94 -58.76
N GLN A 379 -17.12 -39.85 -59.52
CA GLN A 379 -15.97 -38.95 -59.36
C GLN A 379 -16.16 -37.85 -58.30
N VAL A 380 -17.40 -37.46 -58.00
CA VAL A 380 -17.67 -36.38 -57.02
C VAL A 380 -17.53 -36.88 -55.57
N ALA A 381 -17.80 -38.16 -55.30
CA ALA A 381 -17.71 -38.73 -53.95
C ALA A 381 -16.27 -38.93 -53.43
N LEU A 382 -15.27 -39.06 -54.32
CA LEU A 382 -13.88 -39.35 -53.94
C LEU A 382 -13.07 -38.10 -53.57
N ILE A 383 -13.45 -36.92 -54.06
CA ILE A 383 -12.75 -35.66 -53.80
C ILE A 383 -13.18 -35.05 -52.45
N ALA A 384 -14.44 -35.19 -52.06
CA ALA A 384 -14.94 -34.69 -50.78
C ALA A 384 -14.37 -35.47 -49.56
N ALA A 385 -14.05 -36.76 -49.73
CA ALA A 385 -13.48 -37.59 -48.67
C ALA A 385 -11.98 -37.32 -48.42
N ALA A 386 -11.24 -36.82 -49.41
CA ALA A 386 -9.81 -36.50 -49.27
C ALA A 386 -9.58 -35.17 -48.52
N GLN A 387 -10.45 -34.18 -48.75
CA GLN A 387 -10.32 -32.85 -48.13
C GLN A 387 -10.64 -32.86 -46.64
N ASP A 388 -11.56 -33.72 -46.18
CA ASP A 388 -11.96 -33.82 -44.76
C ASP A 388 -10.92 -34.55 -43.89
N ALA A 389 -10.03 -35.34 -44.52
CA ALA A 389 -8.95 -36.06 -43.84
C ALA A 389 -7.72 -35.16 -43.58
N GLU A 390 -7.45 -34.17 -44.44
CA GLU A 390 -6.34 -33.23 -44.29
C GLU A 390 -6.60 -32.20 -43.17
N THR A 391 -7.83 -31.71 -43.03
CA THR A 391 -8.20 -30.74 -41.98
C THR A 391 -8.09 -31.35 -40.57
N LYS A 392 -8.47 -32.61 -40.41
CA LYS A 392 -8.39 -33.34 -39.13
C LYS A 392 -6.96 -33.70 -38.73
N ALA A 393 -6.04 -33.88 -39.69
CA ALA A 393 -4.62 -34.14 -39.42
C ALA A 393 -3.85 -32.89 -38.95
N VAL A 394 -4.22 -31.70 -39.46
CA VAL A 394 -3.64 -30.42 -39.03
C VAL A 394 -4.13 -30.02 -37.63
N GLU A 395 -5.42 -30.22 -37.33
CA GLU A 395 -5.96 -29.92 -36.00
C GLU A 395 -5.33 -30.81 -34.90
N LEU A 396 -5.12 -32.10 -35.18
CA LEU A 396 -4.50 -33.04 -34.23
C LEU A 396 -3.02 -32.74 -33.96
N THR A 397 -2.27 -32.29 -34.97
CA THR A 397 -0.82 -31.96 -34.82
C THR A 397 -0.58 -30.63 -34.12
N VAL A 398 -1.45 -29.64 -34.32
CA VAL A 398 -1.39 -28.36 -33.60
C VAL A 398 -1.79 -28.54 -32.13
N ARG A 399 -2.81 -29.34 -31.85
CA ARG A 399 -3.24 -29.67 -30.48
C ARG A 399 -2.18 -30.47 -29.72
N ALA A 400 -1.53 -31.44 -30.37
CA ALA A 400 -0.44 -32.22 -29.79
C ALA A 400 0.83 -31.38 -29.52
N LYS A 401 1.14 -30.37 -30.34
CA LYS A 401 2.23 -29.42 -30.06
C LYS A 401 1.91 -28.49 -28.89
N ALA A 402 0.67 -27.99 -28.81
CA ALA A 402 0.23 -27.14 -27.70
C ALA A 402 0.19 -27.90 -26.36
N GLU A 403 -0.23 -29.17 -26.35
CA GLU A 403 -0.21 -30.01 -25.15
C GLU A 403 1.22 -30.36 -24.71
N LYS A 404 2.15 -30.53 -25.66
CA LYS A 404 3.58 -30.74 -25.34
C LYS A 404 4.22 -29.50 -24.71
N GLU A 405 4.00 -28.31 -25.27
CA GLU A 405 4.48 -27.04 -24.68
C GLU A 405 3.85 -26.76 -23.31
N ALA A 406 2.55 -27.04 -23.14
CA ALA A 406 1.88 -26.91 -21.84
C ALA A 406 2.44 -27.88 -20.79
N ALA A 407 2.76 -29.13 -21.18
CA ALA A 407 3.37 -30.11 -20.30
C ALA A 407 4.83 -29.76 -19.94
N GLU A 408 5.62 -29.20 -20.87
CA GLU A 408 6.98 -28.72 -20.61
C GLU A 408 6.99 -27.50 -19.67
N LEU A 409 6.05 -26.57 -19.82
CA LEU A 409 5.88 -25.43 -18.90
C LEU A 409 5.40 -25.87 -17.51
N GLN A 410 4.52 -26.86 -17.42
CA GLN A 410 4.12 -27.44 -16.13
C GLN A 410 5.28 -28.22 -15.47
N ALA A 411 6.10 -28.93 -16.25
CA ALA A 411 7.29 -29.60 -15.73
C ALA A 411 8.35 -28.60 -15.22
N ALA A 412 8.57 -27.48 -15.94
CA ALA A 412 9.43 -26.39 -15.49
C ALA A 412 8.90 -25.74 -14.21
N ALA A 413 7.59 -25.49 -14.12
CA ALA A 413 6.95 -24.95 -12.92
C ALA A 413 7.09 -25.90 -11.72
N ILE A 414 6.99 -27.22 -11.90
CA ILE A 414 7.17 -28.23 -10.84
C ILE A 414 8.63 -28.29 -10.37
N ILE A 415 9.62 -28.17 -11.28
CA ILE A 415 11.04 -28.11 -10.92
C ILE A 415 11.35 -26.84 -10.13
N GLU A 416 10.80 -25.69 -10.54
CA GLU A 416 11.00 -24.41 -9.86
C GLU A 416 10.30 -24.37 -8.48
N LEU A 417 9.12 -24.97 -8.36
CA LEU A 417 8.45 -25.19 -7.06
C LEU A 417 9.25 -26.16 -6.17
N ALA A 418 9.88 -27.19 -6.74
CA ALA A 418 10.75 -28.13 -6.03
C ALA A 418 12.05 -27.48 -5.55
N GLU A 419 12.64 -26.56 -6.33
CA GLU A 419 13.79 -25.77 -5.88
C GLU A 419 13.40 -24.75 -4.79
N ALA A 420 12.21 -24.14 -4.88
CA ALA A 420 11.68 -23.25 -3.86
C ALA A 420 11.38 -24.00 -2.54
N THR A 421 10.80 -25.21 -2.61
CA THR A 421 10.59 -26.06 -1.43
C THR A 421 11.90 -26.60 -0.87
N ARG A 422 12.89 -26.91 -1.70
CA ARG A 422 14.23 -27.29 -1.23
C ARG A 422 14.93 -26.14 -0.51
N LYS A 423 14.84 -24.90 -1.02
CA LYS A 423 15.38 -23.71 -0.33
C LYS A 423 14.65 -23.42 0.98
N LYS A 424 13.33 -23.59 1.02
CA LYS A 424 12.54 -23.48 2.25
C LYS A 424 12.90 -24.55 3.27
N GLY A 425 13.06 -25.81 2.85
CA GLY A 425 13.48 -26.91 3.71
C GLY A 425 14.92 -26.79 4.22
N LEU A 426 15.83 -26.20 3.44
CA LEU A 426 17.19 -25.87 3.90
C LEU A 426 17.18 -24.74 4.94
N ALA A 427 16.36 -23.70 4.74
CA ALA A 427 16.20 -22.62 5.72
C ALA A 427 15.53 -23.09 7.01
N GLU A 428 14.54 -23.98 6.92
CA GLU A 428 13.92 -24.63 8.10
C GLU A 428 14.90 -25.58 8.80
N ALA A 429 15.74 -26.32 8.07
CA ALA A 429 16.76 -27.19 8.66
C ALA A 429 17.89 -26.38 9.34
N GLU A 430 18.27 -25.22 8.81
CA GLU A 430 19.20 -24.29 9.47
C GLU A 430 18.59 -23.66 10.71
N ALA A 431 17.30 -23.29 10.67
CA ALA A 431 16.57 -22.82 11.85
C ALA A 431 16.45 -23.90 12.93
N GLN A 432 16.18 -25.16 12.55
CA GLN A 432 16.11 -26.28 13.48
C GLN A 432 17.48 -26.66 14.06
N ARG A 433 18.56 -26.55 13.28
CA ARG A 433 19.94 -26.69 13.79
C ARG A 433 20.28 -25.58 14.79
N ALA A 434 19.95 -24.33 14.49
CA ALA A 434 20.14 -23.21 15.42
C ALA A 434 19.36 -23.41 16.73
N LEU A 435 18.15 -23.97 16.67
CA LEU A 435 17.38 -24.34 17.87
C LEU A 435 18.02 -25.50 18.64
N ASN A 436 18.51 -26.54 17.95
CA ASN A 436 19.14 -27.69 18.60
C ASN A 436 20.52 -27.34 19.20
N ASP A 437 21.30 -26.50 18.53
CA ASP A 437 22.56 -25.97 19.08
C ASP A 437 22.30 -25.06 20.28
N ALA A 438 21.20 -24.28 20.27
CA ALA A 438 20.75 -23.54 21.45
C ALA A 438 20.28 -24.46 22.59
N ILE A 439 19.70 -25.63 22.30
CA ILE A 439 19.28 -26.63 23.29
C ILE A 439 20.49 -27.38 23.89
N ASN A 440 21.53 -27.64 23.10
CA ASN A 440 22.74 -28.34 23.52
C ASN A 440 23.69 -27.47 24.39
N VAL A 441 23.44 -26.16 24.49
CA VAL A 441 24.18 -25.23 25.36
C VAL A 441 23.57 -25.15 26.78
N LEU A 442 22.42 -25.79 27.05
CA LEU A 442 21.86 -25.87 28.40
C LEU A 442 22.55 -26.97 29.23
N SER A 443 22.78 -26.70 30.52
CA SER A 443 23.42 -27.64 31.45
C SER A 443 22.56 -28.87 31.75
N ASP A 444 23.20 -29.98 32.13
CA ASP A 444 22.59 -31.29 32.42
C ASP A 444 21.38 -31.23 33.40
N GLU A 445 21.33 -30.21 34.26
CA GLU A 445 20.24 -30.00 35.22
C GLU A 445 18.93 -29.52 34.55
N GLN A 446 19.00 -28.71 33.49
CA GLN A 446 17.82 -28.18 32.78
C GLN A 446 17.20 -29.22 31.84
N THR A 447 18.00 -30.13 31.30
CA THR A 447 17.54 -31.29 30.50
C THR A 447 16.73 -32.25 31.38
N SER A 448 17.16 -32.47 32.62
CA SER A 448 16.42 -33.31 33.59
C SER A 448 15.06 -32.70 33.98
N LEU A 449 14.97 -31.36 34.04
CA LEU A 449 13.75 -30.65 34.41
C LEU A 449 12.72 -30.66 33.27
N LYS A 450 13.16 -30.44 32.02
CA LYS A 450 12.30 -30.58 30.84
C LYS A 450 11.82 -32.03 30.64
N PHE A 451 12.70 -33.01 30.89
CA PHE A 451 12.31 -34.42 30.86
C PHE A 451 11.26 -34.76 31.93
N LYS A 452 11.44 -34.27 33.17
CA LYS A 452 10.46 -34.44 34.26
C LYS A 452 9.14 -33.72 33.98
N LEU A 453 9.16 -32.53 33.36
CA LEU A 453 7.96 -31.79 32.96
C LEU A 453 7.20 -32.47 31.82
N ALA A 454 7.91 -32.97 30.81
CA ALA A 454 7.29 -33.74 29.72
C ALA A 454 6.71 -35.07 30.21
N LEU A 455 7.37 -35.73 31.18
CA LEU A 455 6.84 -36.92 31.86
C LEU A 455 5.59 -36.60 32.69
N LEU A 456 5.58 -35.46 33.42
CA LEU A 456 4.43 -35.01 34.20
C LEU A 456 3.24 -34.57 33.34
N GLN A 457 3.47 -33.98 32.17
CA GLN A 457 2.40 -33.60 31.24
C GLN A 457 1.82 -34.79 30.46
N SER A 458 2.61 -35.85 30.24
CA SER A 458 2.15 -37.07 29.56
C SER A 458 1.54 -38.10 30.51
N LEU A 459 1.79 -37.98 31.82
CA LEU A 459 1.23 -38.86 32.86
C LEU A 459 -0.31 -39.01 32.84
N PRO A 460 -1.13 -37.96 32.61
CA PRO A 460 -2.57 -38.10 32.48
C PRO A 460 -2.98 -39.04 31.33
N ALA A 461 -2.35 -38.90 30.17
CA ALA A 461 -2.63 -39.72 28.99
C ALA A 461 -2.14 -41.18 29.15
N VAL A 462 -1.03 -41.38 29.87
CA VAL A 462 -0.51 -42.73 30.18
C VAL A 462 -1.40 -43.45 31.20
N ILE A 463 -1.90 -42.74 32.21
CA ILE A 463 -2.83 -43.31 33.19
C ILE A 463 -4.17 -43.63 32.51
N GLU A 464 -4.70 -42.75 31.66
CA GLU A 464 -5.94 -42.98 30.91
C GLU A 464 -5.86 -44.25 30.05
N LYS A 465 -4.77 -44.43 29.28
CA LYS A 465 -4.53 -45.63 28.47
C LYS A 465 -4.18 -46.89 29.26
N SER A 466 -3.63 -46.75 30.46
CA SER A 466 -3.29 -47.89 31.32
C SER A 466 -4.51 -48.44 32.09
N VAL A 467 -5.55 -47.64 32.30
CA VAL A 467 -6.81 -48.05 32.96
C VAL A 467 -7.89 -48.46 31.94
N GLU A 468 -7.67 -48.16 30.66
CA GLU A 468 -8.52 -48.56 29.52
C GLU A 468 -8.84 -50.08 29.49
N PRO A 469 -7.91 -51.01 29.79
CA PRO A 469 -8.20 -52.46 29.82
C PRO A 469 -9.09 -52.89 31.00
N MET A 470 -9.23 -52.08 32.05
CA MET A 470 -10.10 -52.40 33.20
C MET A 470 -11.57 -52.06 32.93
N LYS A 471 -11.88 -51.24 31.91
CA LYS A 471 -13.26 -51.01 31.44
C LYS A 471 -13.82 -52.17 30.62
N SER A 472 -13.00 -53.15 30.22
CA SER A 472 -13.36 -54.22 29.29
C SER A 472 -13.57 -55.60 29.95
N ILE A 473 -13.68 -55.68 31.28
CA ILE A 473 -13.86 -56.97 31.98
C ILE A 473 -15.25 -57.03 32.64
N ASP A 474 -16.27 -57.35 31.84
CA ASP A 474 -17.57 -57.85 32.31
C ASP A 474 -17.49 -59.37 32.49
N GLY A 475 -17.09 -59.82 33.68
CA GLY A 475 -17.33 -61.19 34.15
C GLY A 475 -16.34 -62.27 33.69
N ILE A 476 -15.66 -62.89 34.66
CA ILE A 476 -14.87 -64.12 34.47
C ILE A 476 -15.85 -65.28 34.23
N LYS A 477 -15.87 -65.84 33.01
CA LYS A 477 -16.65 -67.03 32.66
C LYS A 477 -15.74 -68.26 32.76
N ILE A 478 -15.80 -68.97 33.88
CA ILE A 478 -15.14 -70.27 34.05
C ILE A 478 -15.88 -71.30 33.19
N ILE A 479 -15.25 -71.74 32.11
CA ILE A 479 -15.75 -72.82 31.24
C ILE A 479 -14.99 -74.09 31.62
N GLN A 480 -15.68 -74.96 32.36
CA GLN A 480 -15.26 -76.32 32.66
C GLN A 480 -15.77 -77.21 31.51
N VAL A 481 -14.87 -77.77 30.71
CA VAL A 481 -15.18 -78.79 29.70
C VAL A 481 -14.28 -79.99 29.98
N ASP A 482 -14.94 -81.05 30.41
CA ASP A 482 -14.38 -82.34 30.80
C ASP A 482 -14.35 -83.31 29.60
N GLY A 483 -13.27 -84.10 29.51
CA GLY A 483 -13.20 -85.39 28.81
C GLY A 483 -12.80 -85.40 27.32
N LEU A 484 -11.57 -85.85 27.00
CA LEU A 484 -11.24 -87.28 26.82
C LEU A 484 -9.94 -87.54 26.01
N ASN A 485 -9.00 -88.21 26.70
CA ASN A 485 -8.33 -89.46 26.31
C ASN A 485 -6.93 -89.45 25.64
N ARG A 486 -5.99 -90.13 26.33
CA ARG A 486 -4.80 -90.90 25.87
C ARG A 486 -3.70 -90.10 25.15
N SER A 487 -2.40 -90.30 25.39
CA SER A 487 -1.64 -91.41 26.00
C SER A 487 -0.19 -90.96 26.20
N ALA A 488 0.40 -91.42 27.31
CA ALA A 488 1.75 -91.95 27.50
C ALA A 488 2.97 -91.48 26.66
N THR A 489 4.11 -91.47 27.38
CA THR A 489 5.52 -91.67 26.95
C THR A 489 6.23 -90.49 26.27
N ALA A 490 7.48 -90.14 26.59
CA ALA A 490 8.46 -90.64 27.56
C ALA A 490 9.59 -89.59 27.70
N GLY A 491 10.30 -89.60 28.84
CA GLY A 491 11.56 -88.86 29.05
C GLY A 491 11.58 -88.12 30.37
#